data_AF-A0A9P7G636-F1
#
_entry.id   AF-A0A9P7G636-F1
#
_cell.length_a   1.000
_cell.length_b   1.000
_cell.length_c   1.000
_cell.angle_alpha   90.00
_cell.angle_beta   90.00
_cell.angle_gamma   90.00
#
_symmetry.space_group_name_H-M   'P 1'
#
loop_
_entity.id
_entity.type
_entity.pdbx_description
1 polymer ?
#
loop_
_entity_poly.entity_id
_entity_poly.type
_entity_poly.pdbx_seq_one_letter_code
_entity_poly.pdbx_strand_id
1 'polypeptide(L)'
;MSPMFRPAPAWSKVSFSVPDSWKAGRIWGRGNYNFANNSSPNACLTGGCNGGLQCNRNTGTGVPSATVAEFTFEGPGFQDWYDVLLVDGYNLL
;
A
#
# COMPACT_ATOMS: atom_id res chain seq x y z
N MET A 1 4.23 -6.26 5.75
CA MET A 1 3.82 -5.02 6.45
C MET A 1 4.13 -3.86 5.52
N SER A 2 3.12 -3.08 5.14
CA SER A 2 3.27 -1.97 4.19
C SER A 2 3.62 -0.68 4.92
N PRO A 3 4.58 0.12 4.43
CA PRO A 3 4.91 1.40 5.03
C PRO A 3 3.77 2.40 4.80
N MET A 4 3.59 3.34 5.74
CA MET A 4 2.50 4.29 5.72
C MET A 4 3.01 5.72 5.74
N PHE A 5 2.52 6.53 4.81
CA PHE A 5 2.89 7.93 4.69
C PHE A 5 1.66 8.83 4.78
N ARG A 6 1.86 10.01 5.35
CA ARG A 6 0.83 11.06 5.39
C ARG A 6 0.65 11.69 4.01
N PRO A 7 -0.50 12.33 3.73
CA PRO A 7 -0.64 13.13 2.52
C PRO A 7 0.47 14.16 2.45
N ALA A 8 1.05 14.29 1.28
CA ALA A 8 2.14 15.21 1.02
C ALA A 8 1.81 16.02 -0.24
N PRO A 9 2.37 17.24 -0.38
CA PRO A 9 2.16 18.06 -1.57
C PRO A 9 2.59 17.33 -2.85
N ALA A 10 2.12 17.81 -4.00
CA ALA A 10 2.61 17.34 -5.29
C ALA A 10 4.14 17.46 -5.35
N TRP A 11 4.80 16.53 -6.05
CA TRP A 11 6.26 16.44 -6.18
C TRP A 11 7.03 16.14 -4.88
N SER A 12 6.33 15.75 -3.83
CA SER A 12 6.97 15.18 -2.64
C SER A 12 7.46 13.75 -2.89
N LYS A 13 8.50 13.35 -2.15
CA LYS A 13 9.01 11.99 -2.13
C LYS A 13 9.14 11.49 -0.70
N VAL A 14 8.97 10.18 -0.51
CA VAL A 14 9.27 9.52 0.75
C VAL A 14 10.14 8.31 0.45
N SER A 15 11.14 8.09 1.29
CA SER A 15 12.01 6.92 1.26
C SER A 15 11.85 6.14 2.55
N PHE A 16 11.90 4.82 2.44
CA PHE A 16 11.81 3.89 3.56
C PHE A 16 12.67 2.67 3.25
N SER A 17 13.06 1.95 4.29
CA SER A 17 13.82 0.69 4.17
C SER A 17 12.93 -0.49 4.52
N VAL A 18 13.20 -1.62 3.88
CA VAL A 18 12.60 -2.91 4.20
C VAL A 18 13.71 -3.95 4.33
N PRO A 19 13.51 -5.05 5.08
CA PRO A 19 14.48 -6.14 5.14
C PRO A 19 14.61 -6.85 3.79
N ASP A 20 15.78 -7.45 3.52
CA ASP A 20 15.99 -8.27 2.30
C ASP A 20 15.08 -9.52 2.28
N SER A 21 14.63 -9.98 3.45
CA SER A 21 13.67 -11.07 3.59
C SER A 21 12.20 -10.65 3.38
N TRP A 22 11.94 -9.47 2.81
CA TRP A 22 10.58 -8.97 2.60
C TRP A 22 9.88 -9.71 1.45
N LYS A 23 8.85 -10.49 1.79
CA LYS A 23 8.04 -11.29 0.84
C LYS A 23 6.63 -10.74 0.76
N ALA A 24 6.02 -10.79 -0.43
CA ALA A 24 4.65 -10.32 -0.68
C ALA A 24 4.39 -8.91 -0.09
N GLY A 25 5.39 -8.04 -0.22
CA GLY A 25 5.35 -6.67 0.24
C GLY A 25 4.51 -5.82 -0.70
N ARG A 26 3.46 -5.16 -0.20
CA ARG A 26 2.53 -4.37 -1.04
C ARG A 26 2.65 -2.88 -0.76
N ILE A 27 2.60 -2.08 -1.81
CA ILE A 27 2.54 -0.61 -1.76
C ILE A 27 1.43 -0.15 -2.70
N TRP A 28 0.57 0.77 -2.23
CA TRP A 28 -0.48 1.35 -3.06
C TRP A 28 -0.78 2.79 -2.62
N GLY A 29 -1.33 3.59 -3.54
CA GLY A 29 -1.80 4.94 -3.24
C GLY A 29 -3.20 4.95 -2.65
N ARG A 30 -3.49 5.89 -1.76
CA ARG A 30 -4.81 6.10 -1.15
C ARG A 30 -5.34 7.49 -1.51
N GLY A 31 -6.61 7.56 -1.93
CA GLY A 31 -7.25 8.80 -2.38
C GLY A 31 -8.28 9.34 -1.39
N ASN A 32 -8.34 10.67 -1.25
CA ASN A 32 -9.37 11.41 -0.50
C ASN A 32 -9.62 10.86 0.92
N TYR A 33 -8.59 10.94 1.77
CA TYR A 33 -8.66 10.47 3.15
C TYR A 33 -9.52 11.40 4.04
N ASN A 34 -10.53 10.84 4.70
CA ASN A 34 -11.34 11.49 5.73
C ASN A 34 -10.68 11.33 7.11
N PHE A 35 -10.04 12.40 7.58
CA PHE A 35 -9.38 12.42 8.89
C PHE A 35 -10.32 12.40 10.09
N ALA A 36 -11.62 12.68 9.91
CA ALA A 36 -12.60 12.59 10.98
C ALA A 36 -12.98 11.12 11.31
N ASN A 37 -12.74 10.18 10.39
CA ASN A 37 -13.04 8.76 10.58
C ASN A 37 -11.78 7.90 10.39
N ASN A 38 -10.78 8.13 11.24
CA ASN A 38 -9.41 7.64 11.06
C ASN A 38 -9.19 6.13 11.29
N SER A 39 -10.17 5.40 11.80
CA SER A 39 -10.06 3.97 12.13
C SER A 39 -10.83 3.08 11.15
N SER A 40 -11.53 3.66 10.19
CA SER A 40 -12.35 2.91 9.24
C SER A 40 -11.57 2.56 7.97
N PRO A 41 -11.75 1.35 7.41
CA PRO A 41 -11.27 1.04 6.06
C PRO A 41 -11.87 1.96 4.99
N ASN A 42 -13.05 2.54 5.25
CA ASN A 42 -13.73 3.47 4.35
C ASN A 42 -13.33 4.93 4.59
N ALA A 43 -12.25 5.17 5.35
CA ALA A 43 -11.70 6.51 5.52
C ALA A 43 -11.17 7.06 4.20
N CYS A 44 -10.73 6.22 3.26
CA CYS A 44 -10.32 6.64 1.92
C CYS A 44 -11.46 6.40 0.94
N LEU A 45 -11.60 7.29 -0.05
CA LEU A 45 -12.49 7.03 -1.18
C LEU A 45 -11.97 5.86 -2.03
N THR A 46 -10.65 5.75 -2.19
CA THR A 46 -10.00 4.66 -2.93
C THR A 46 -8.76 4.18 -2.19
N GLY A 47 -8.43 2.89 -2.33
CA GLY A 47 -7.25 2.30 -1.69
C GLY A 47 -7.29 2.33 -0.16
N GLY A 48 -8.47 2.32 0.46
CA GLY A 48 -8.63 2.24 1.92
C GLY A 48 -7.99 0.96 2.48
N CYS A 49 -7.86 0.81 3.79
CA CYS A 49 -7.35 -0.44 4.37
C CYS A 49 -7.88 -0.67 5.78
N ASN A 50 -8.04 -1.94 6.16
CA ASN A 50 -8.43 -2.27 7.53
C ASN A 50 -7.37 -1.73 8.49
N GLY A 51 -7.77 -1.06 9.58
CA GLY A 51 -6.87 -0.30 10.46
C GLY A 51 -6.88 1.21 10.20
N GLY A 52 -7.50 1.66 9.11
CA GLY A 52 -7.71 3.08 8.81
C GLY A 52 -6.41 3.76 8.44
N LEU A 53 -5.92 4.67 9.29
CA LEU A 53 -4.74 5.45 8.99
C LEU A 53 -3.55 4.50 8.80
N GLN A 54 -3.29 3.65 9.80
CA GLN A 54 -2.27 2.60 9.76
C GLN A 54 -2.88 1.26 9.40
N CYS A 55 -2.51 0.75 8.22
CA CYS A 55 -3.05 -0.51 7.73
C CYS A 55 -2.64 -1.69 8.62
N ASN A 56 -3.60 -2.55 8.90
CA ASN A 56 -3.41 -3.79 9.62
C ASN A 56 -2.57 -4.74 8.76
N ARG A 57 -1.46 -5.20 9.32
CA ARG A 57 -0.49 -6.08 8.65
C ARG A 57 -1.05 -7.46 8.28
N ASN A 58 -2.13 -7.89 8.90
CA ASN A 58 -2.67 -9.25 8.77
C ASN A 58 -3.81 -9.36 7.75
N THR A 59 -4.36 -8.24 7.26
CA THR A 59 -5.61 -8.25 6.47
C THR A 59 -5.39 -8.12 4.96
N GLY A 60 -4.15 -8.17 4.48
CA GLY A 60 -3.84 -8.12 3.05
C GLY A 60 -3.87 -6.70 2.46
N THR A 61 -4.19 -6.59 1.16
CA THR A 61 -4.21 -5.34 0.41
C THR A 61 -5.31 -4.38 0.86
N GLY A 62 -5.27 -3.15 0.36
CA GLY A 62 -6.34 -2.19 0.55
C GLY A 62 -7.70 -2.66 0.00
N VAL A 63 -8.77 -2.00 0.44
CA VAL A 63 -10.13 -2.15 -0.08
C VAL A 63 -10.15 -1.64 -1.53
N PRO A 64 -10.59 -2.46 -2.51
CA PRO A 64 -10.72 -2.06 -3.89
C PRO A 64 -11.54 -0.78 -4.07
N SER A 65 -11.23 0.13 -5.01
CA SER A 65 -10.19 -0.01 -6.04
C SER A 65 -8.80 0.50 -5.61
N ALA A 66 -7.73 -0.25 -5.90
CA ALA A 66 -6.34 0.08 -5.61
C ALA A 66 -5.37 -0.49 -6.66
N THR A 67 -4.53 0.35 -7.25
CA THR A 67 -3.34 -0.08 -8.01
C THR A 67 -2.24 -0.44 -7.03
N VAL A 68 -1.71 -1.66 -7.12
CA VAL A 68 -0.80 -2.23 -6.12
C VAL A 68 0.51 -2.60 -6.78
N ALA A 69 1.62 -2.17 -6.19
CA ALA A 69 2.94 -2.70 -6.49
C ALA A 69 3.29 -3.75 -5.44
N GLU A 70 3.58 -4.98 -5.87
CA GLU A 70 4.02 -6.08 -5.01
C GLU A 70 5.51 -6.37 -5.22
N PHE A 71 6.20 -6.67 -4.12
CA PHE A 71 7.63 -6.95 -4.08
C PHE A 71 7.90 -8.23 -3.29
N THR A 72 8.78 -9.06 -3.81
CA THR A 72 9.34 -10.22 -3.13
C THR A 72 10.84 -10.21 -3.33
N PHE A 73 11.58 -9.84 -2.28
CA PHE A 73 13.04 -9.85 -2.29
C PHE A 73 13.59 -11.21 -1.92
N GLU A 74 14.80 -11.54 -2.37
CA GLU A 74 15.48 -12.83 -2.13
C GLU A 74 14.62 -14.06 -2.47
N GLY A 75 13.86 -14.01 -3.57
CA GLY A 75 13.14 -15.15 -4.11
C GLY A 75 14.05 -16.35 -4.45
N PRO A 76 13.51 -17.43 -5.03
CA PRO A 76 14.30 -18.58 -5.47
C PRO A 76 15.55 -18.16 -6.25
N GLY A 77 16.72 -18.59 -5.78
CA GLY A 77 18.01 -18.20 -6.38
C GLY A 77 18.49 -16.78 -6.02
N PHE A 78 18.02 -16.19 -4.92
CA PHE A 78 18.33 -14.82 -4.49
C PHE A 78 17.90 -13.75 -5.51
N GLN A 79 16.81 -14.03 -6.24
CA GLN A 79 16.27 -13.10 -7.23
C GLN A 79 15.14 -12.25 -6.63
N ASP A 80 15.15 -10.97 -6.92
CA ASP A 80 14.06 -10.07 -6.54
C ASP A 80 12.99 -10.06 -7.62
N TRP A 81 11.74 -10.23 -7.20
CA TRP A 81 10.57 -10.19 -8.06
C TRP A 81 9.69 -9.00 -7.69
N TYR A 82 9.13 -8.36 -8.69
CA TYR A 82 8.17 -7.27 -8.51
C TYR A 82 7.15 -7.29 -9.64
N ASP A 83 5.96 -6.80 -9.33
CA ASP A 83 4.86 -6.70 -10.29
C ASP A 83 3.90 -5.56 -9.93
N VAL A 84 3.18 -5.08 -10.94
CA VAL A 84 2.10 -4.11 -10.78
C VAL A 84 0.79 -4.82 -11.05
N LEU A 85 -0.03 -4.90 -10.01
CA LEU A 85 -1.27 -5.65 -9.98
C LEU A 85 -2.46 -4.69 -10.10
N LEU A 86 -3.37 -5.02 -11.01
CA LEU A 86 -4.70 -4.41 -11.11
C LEU A 86 -5.80 -5.34 -10.61
N VAL A 87 -5.43 -6.43 -9.92
CA VAL A 87 -6.37 -7.39 -9.32
C VAL A 87 -7.34 -6.69 -8.37
N ASP A 88 -6.87 -5.67 -7.66
CA ASP A 88 -7.67 -4.84 -6.76
C ASP A 88 -8.19 -3.57 -7.44
N GLY A 89 -8.12 -3.43 -8.77
CA GLY A 89 -8.60 -2.29 -9.55
C GLY A 89 -7.54 -1.21 -9.85
N TYR A 90 -7.98 -0.04 -10.34
CA TYR A 90 -7.11 1.10 -10.69
C TYR A 90 -7.60 2.37 -9.98
N ASN A 91 -6.70 3.17 -9.41
CA ASN A 91 -7.08 4.34 -8.62
C ASN A 91 -6.15 5.57 -8.71
N LEU A 92 -5.08 5.51 -9.49
CA LEU A 92 -4.11 6.60 -9.62
C LEU A 92 -4.12 7.16 -11.05
N LEU A 93 -4.95 8.19 -11.28
CA LEU A 93 -4.97 9.00 -12.50
C LEU A 93 -3.88 10.10 -12.47
#